data_AF-A0A6N8XRC1-F1
#
_entry.id   AF-A0A6N8XRC1-F1
#
_cell.length_a   1.000
_cell.length_b   1.000
_cell.length_c   1.000
_cell.angle_alpha   90.00
_cell.angle_beta   90.00
_cell.angle_gamma   90.00
#
_symmetry.space_group_name_H-M   'P 1'
#
loop_
_entity.id
_entity.type
_entity.pdbx_description
1 polymer ?
#
loop_
_entity_poly.entity_id
_entity_poly.type
_entity_poly.pdbx_seq_one_letter_code
_entity_poly.pdbx_strand_id
1 'polypeptide(L)'
;MALAAGGGPADPETRRAARESAQESTQEAAGESARALGTGWALAGILRASGFHAVGGRQLLPQSALAAGGAGPRDLAERRATAGVRAAAEAVAAMARDRLAAAGRTGGPADRLLVLKPVALAWLDRLERAGFDPFGVPDRLAPAHTLALMLAARWFGRGL
;
A
#
# COMPACT_ATOMS: atom_id res chain seq x y z
N MET A 1 -36.90 47.72 -13.09
CA MET A 1 -35.73 46.98 -13.62
C MET A 1 -35.64 45.68 -12.84
N ALA A 2 -36.31 44.63 -13.31
CA ALA A 2 -36.64 43.45 -12.51
C ALA A 2 -35.53 42.39 -12.58
N LEU A 3 -35.00 42.03 -11.41
CA LEU A 3 -34.27 40.81 -11.14
C LEU A 3 -35.20 39.60 -11.35
N ALA A 4 -34.91 38.75 -12.32
CA ALA A 4 -35.53 37.44 -12.44
C ALA A 4 -34.54 36.36 -12.00
N ALA A 5 -34.59 36.03 -10.71
CA ALA A 5 -33.96 34.85 -10.15
C ALA A 5 -34.71 33.60 -10.64
N GLY A 6 -34.28 33.07 -11.79
CA GLY A 6 -34.81 31.85 -12.40
C GLY A 6 -34.03 30.61 -11.97
N GLY A 7 -34.05 30.27 -10.69
CA GLY A 7 -33.51 29.02 -10.16
C GLY A 7 -34.64 28.06 -9.77
N GLY A 8 -35.39 27.56 -10.75
CA GLY A 8 -36.39 26.51 -10.50
C GLY A 8 -35.72 25.22 -10.01
N PRO A 9 -36.37 24.45 -9.11
CA PRO A 9 -35.77 23.21 -8.60
C PRO A 9 -35.47 22.27 -9.77
N ALA A 10 -34.22 21.83 -9.89
CA ALA A 10 -33.77 20.96 -10.98
C ALA A 10 -34.73 19.78 -11.19
N ASP A 11 -35.08 19.53 -12.45
CA ASP A 11 -35.97 18.45 -12.87
C ASP A 11 -35.51 17.09 -12.28
N PRO A 12 -36.44 16.22 -11.83
CA PRO A 12 -36.12 14.90 -11.28
C PRO A 12 -35.14 14.07 -12.12
N GLU A 13 -35.17 14.16 -13.45
CA GLU A 13 -34.21 13.43 -14.30
C GLU A 13 -32.80 13.99 -14.19
N THR A 14 -32.68 15.32 -14.14
CA THR A 14 -31.38 16.00 -13.92
C THR A 14 -30.80 15.65 -12.55
N ARG A 15 -31.64 15.60 -11.50
CA ARG A 15 -31.22 15.17 -10.16
C ARG A 15 -30.82 13.69 -10.11
N ARG A 16 -31.46 12.84 -10.91
CA ARG A 16 -31.11 11.42 -11.01
C ARG A 16 -29.76 11.23 -11.72
N ALA A 17 -29.56 11.85 -12.88
CA ALA A 17 -28.31 11.78 -13.63
C ALA A 17 -27.12 12.28 -12.80
N ALA A 18 -27.28 13.38 -12.05
CA ALA A 18 -26.24 13.90 -11.16
C ALA A 18 -25.89 12.93 -10.01
N ARG A 19 -26.86 12.17 -9.49
CA ARG A 19 -26.62 11.13 -8.48
C ARG A 19 -25.90 9.93 -9.08
N GLU A 20 -26.28 9.51 -10.28
CA GLU A 20 -25.64 8.39 -10.99
C GLU A 20 -24.17 8.71 -11.28
N SER A 21 -23.86 9.89 -11.81
CA SER A 21 -22.46 10.31 -12.04
C SER A 21 -21.67 10.45 -10.74
N ALA A 22 -22.29 10.97 -9.67
CA ALA A 22 -21.64 11.05 -8.36
C ALA A 22 -21.35 9.66 -7.77
N GLN A 23 -22.27 8.71 -7.96
CA GLN A 23 -22.09 7.32 -7.52
C GLN A 23 -20.99 6.62 -8.31
N GLU A 24 -20.91 6.81 -9.63
CA GLU A 24 -19.83 6.29 -10.48
C GLU A 24 -18.47 6.82 -10.03
N SER A 25 -18.33 8.14 -9.85
CA SER A 25 -17.07 8.74 -9.38
C SER A 25 -16.63 8.21 -8.00
N THR A 26 -17.59 7.97 -7.10
CA THR A 26 -17.33 7.38 -5.78
C THR A 26 -16.87 5.93 -5.90
N GLN A 27 -17.46 5.16 -6.81
CA GLN A 27 -17.09 3.77 -7.06
C GLN A 27 -15.69 3.65 -7.68
N GLU A 28 -15.34 4.57 -8.60
CA GLU A 28 -14.00 4.67 -9.17
C GLU A 28 -12.95 5.01 -8.10
N ALA A 29 -13.22 6.02 -7.26
CA ALA A 29 -12.34 6.38 -6.15
C ALA A 29 -12.14 5.23 -5.16
N ALA A 30 -13.22 4.51 -4.83
CA ALA A 30 -13.15 3.31 -3.98
C ALA A 30 -12.31 2.20 -4.63
N GLY A 31 -12.46 1.98 -5.93
CA GLY A 31 -11.65 1.03 -6.69
C GLY A 31 -10.17 1.39 -6.68
N GLU A 32 -9.83 2.67 -6.87
CA GLU A 32 -8.45 3.13 -6.88
C GLU A 32 -7.79 3.03 -5.50
N SER A 33 -8.48 3.46 -4.45
CA SER A 33 -7.98 3.32 -3.08
C SER A 33 -7.73 1.85 -2.70
N ALA A 34 -8.65 0.95 -3.06
CA ALA A 34 -8.49 -0.48 -2.82
C ALA A 34 -7.29 -1.07 -3.59
N ARG A 35 -7.09 -0.68 -4.85
CA ARG A 35 -5.93 -1.09 -5.65
C ARG A 35 -4.62 -0.58 -5.06
N ALA A 36 -4.59 0.68 -4.64
CA ALA A 36 -3.44 1.30 -4.01
C ALA A 36 -3.06 0.56 -2.72
N LEU A 37 -4.03 0.32 -1.83
CA LEU A 37 -3.84 -0.45 -0.59
C LEU A 37 -3.31 -1.86 -0.87
N GLY A 38 -3.99 -2.59 -1.77
CA GLY A 38 -3.62 -3.96 -2.13
C GLY A 38 -2.21 -4.06 -2.71
N THR A 39 -1.84 -3.12 -3.58
CA THR A 39 -0.50 -3.07 -4.18
C THR A 39 0.55 -2.78 -3.12
N GLY A 40 0.35 -1.76 -2.29
CA GLY A 40 1.29 -1.40 -1.22
C GLY A 40 1.49 -2.54 -0.22
N TRP A 41 0.40 -3.20 0.16
CA TRP A 41 0.44 -4.39 1.02
C TRP A 41 1.19 -5.56 0.37
N ALA A 42 0.96 -5.83 -0.92
CA ALA A 42 1.64 -6.90 -1.64
C ALA A 42 3.15 -6.65 -1.77
N LEU A 43 3.57 -5.42 -2.06
CA LEU A 43 4.99 -5.05 -2.16
C LEU A 43 5.71 -5.19 -0.81
N ALA A 44 5.10 -4.68 0.28
CA ALA A 44 5.60 -4.95 1.64
C ALA A 44 5.65 -6.45 1.94
N GLY A 45 4.66 -7.20 1.42
CA GLY A 45 4.57 -8.65 1.49
C GLY A 45 5.73 -9.40 0.82
N ILE A 46 6.12 -8.96 -0.37
CA ILE A 46 7.27 -9.49 -1.11
C ILE A 46 8.57 -9.27 -0.30
N LEU A 47 8.74 -8.05 0.22
CA LEU A 47 9.94 -7.70 1.00
C LEU A 47 10.05 -8.55 2.27
N ARG A 48 8.97 -8.68 3.07
CA ARG A 48 8.98 -9.51 4.30
C ARG A 48 9.19 -10.99 4.06
N ALA A 49 8.76 -11.50 2.91
CA ALA A 49 8.87 -12.91 2.58
C ALA A 49 10.19 -13.25 1.87
N SER A 50 11.00 -12.25 1.51
CA SER A 50 12.22 -12.43 0.71
C SER A 50 13.22 -13.36 1.39
N GLY A 51 13.45 -13.24 2.69
CA GLY A 51 14.34 -14.15 3.43
C GLY A 51 13.85 -15.60 3.46
N PHE A 52 12.55 -15.82 3.64
CA PHE A 52 11.95 -17.16 3.62
C PHE A 52 12.03 -17.79 2.22
N HIS A 53 11.72 -17.02 1.18
CA HIS A 53 11.70 -17.52 -0.19
C HIS A 53 13.10 -17.73 -0.79
N ALA A 54 14.09 -16.96 -0.35
CA ALA A 54 15.48 -17.16 -0.71
C ALA A 54 16.00 -18.55 -0.31
N VAL A 55 15.58 -19.09 0.84
CA VAL A 55 15.94 -20.46 1.28
C VAL A 55 15.45 -21.51 0.26
N GLY A 56 14.29 -21.27 -0.36
CA GLY A 56 13.73 -22.14 -1.40
C GLY A 56 14.16 -21.78 -2.82
N GLY A 57 15.18 -20.93 -3.01
CA GLY A 57 15.68 -20.50 -4.32
C GLY A 57 14.72 -19.61 -5.11
N ARG A 58 13.66 -19.06 -4.48
CA ARG A 58 12.68 -18.21 -5.16
C ARG A 58 13.05 -16.74 -5.06
N GLN A 59 13.09 -16.07 -6.21
CA GLN A 59 13.29 -14.63 -6.35
C GLN A 59 11.94 -13.93 -6.39
N LEU A 60 11.63 -13.09 -5.39
CA LEU A 60 10.38 -12.31 -5.39
C LEU A 60 10.59 -10.80 -5.55
N LEU A 61 11.79 -10.27 -5.31
CA LEU A 61 12.07 -8.87 -5.62
C LEU A 61 11.94 -8.64 -7.13
N PRO A 62 11.41 -7.48 -7.59
CA PRO A 62 11.31 -7.17 -9.00
C PRO A 62 12.68 -7.23 -9.69
N GLN A 63 12.75 -7.94 -10.81
CA GLN A 63 13.99 -8.10 -11.57
C GLN A 63 14.55 -6.77 -12.06
N SER A 64 13.67 -5.84 -12.46
CA SER A 64 14.04 -4.48 -12.87
C SER A 64 14.76 -3.71 -11.77
N ALA A 65 14.30 -3.83 -10.51
CA ALA A 65 14.92 -3.17 -9.36
C ALA A 65 16.29 -3.78 -9.03
N LEU A 66 16.42 -5.11 -9.09
CA LEU A 66 17.69 -5.80 -8.91
C LEU A 66 18.72 -5.41 -9.98
N ALA A 67 18.30 -5.43 -11.25
CA ALA A 67 19.15 -5.07 -12.37
C ALA A 67 19.66 -3.63 -12.28
N ALA A 68 18.81 -2.68 -11.86
CA ALA A 68 19.20 -1.28 -11.67
C ALA A 68 20.29 -1.10 -10.61
N GLY A 69 20.30 -1.94 -9.57
CA GLY A 69 21.32 -1.95 -8.51
C GLY A 69 22.53 -2.85 -8.79
N GLY A 70 22.61 -3.51 -9.96
CA GLY A 70 23.67 -4.47 -10.28
C GLY A 70 23.59 -5.77 -9.47
N ALA A 71 22.44 -6.09 -8.91
CA ALA A 71 22.17 -7.36 -8.22
C ALA A 71 21.46 -8.36 -9.13
N GLY A 72 21.54 -9.63 -8.78
CA GLY A 72 20.93 -10.71 -9.53
C GLY A 72 20.34 -11.84 -8.69
N PRO A 73 19.71 -12.83 -9.35
CA PRO A 73 19.06 -13.96 -8.66
C PRO A 73 20.00 -14.72 -7.73
N ARG A 74 21.30 -14.80 -8.08
CA ARG A 74 22.33 -15.47 -7.27
C ARG A 74 22.54 -14.78 -5.91
N ASP A 75 22.52 -13.45 -5.88
CA ASP A 75 22.65 -12.70 -4.62
C ASP A 75 21.50 -13.03 -3.67
N LEU A 76 20.29 -13.20 -4.22
CA LEU A 76 19.12 -13.57 -3.43
C LEU A 76 19.17 -15.02 -2.97
N ALA A 77 19.53 -15.95 -3.85
CA ALA A 77 19.67 -17.37 -3.51
C ALA A 77 20.72 -17.61 -2.40
N GLU A 78 21.84 -16.90 -2.46
CA GLU A 78 22.91 -16.95 -1.45
C GLU A 78 22.63 -16.06 -0.24
N ARG A 79 21.49 -15.34 -0.21
CA ARG A 79 21.09 -14.38 0.84
C ARG A 79 22.15 -13.32 1.12
N ARG A 80 22.83 -12.84 0.07
CA ARG A 80 23.82 -11.76 0.16
C ARG A 80 23.10 -10.41 0.08
N ALA A 81 23.08 -9.68 1.19
CA ALA A 81 22.57 -8.31 1.25
C ALA A 81 23.58 -7.30 0.66
N THR A 82 23.90 -7.48 -0.63
CA THR A 82 24.77 -6.58 -1.40
C THR A 82 24.16 -5.17 -1.49
N ALA A 83 24.97 -4.17 -1.84
CA ALA A 83 24.49 -2.81 -2.07
C ALA A 83 23.34 -2.78 -3.09
N GLY A 84 23.43 -3.59 -4.16
CA GLY A 84 22.37 -3.70 -5.16
C GLY A 84 21.08 -4.33 -4.64
N VAL A 85 21.16 -5.36 -3.79
CA VAL A 85 19.97 -5.96 -3.15
C VAL A 85 19.30 -4.96 -2.20
N ARG A 86 20.09 -4.22 -1.43
CA ARG A 86 19.59 -3.18 -0.51
C ARG A 86 18.92 -2.04 -1.28
N ALA A 87 19.55 -1.55 -2.35
CA ALA A 87 18.97 -0.52 -3.22
C ALA A 87 17.67 -1.01 -3.88
N ALA A 88 17.60 -2.27 -4.32
CA ALA A 88 16.37 -2.84 -4.84
C ALA A 88 15.27 -2.93 -3.77
N ALA A 89 15.62 -3.37 -2.55
CA ALA A 89 14.68 -3.43 -1.44
C ALA A 89 14.16 -2.04 -1.04
N GLU A 90 15.04 -1.04 -1.02
CA GLU A 90 14.70 0.36 -0.79
C GLU A 90 13.74 0.91 -1.86
N ALA A 91 14.02 0.68 -3.14
CA ALA A 91 13.15 1.12 -4.23
C ALA A 91 11.75 0.50 -4.13
N VAL A 92 11.66 -0.80 -3.83
CA VAL A 92 10.38 -1.49 -3.61
C VAL A 92 9.66 -0.96 -2.37
N ALA A 93 10.40 -0.67 -1.30
CA ALA A 93 9.85 -0.10 -0.08
C ALA A 93 9.25 1.30 -0.34
N ALA A 94 9.94 2.14 -1.12
CA ALA A 94 9.43 3.44 -1.54
C ALA A 94 8.14 3.29 -2.35
N MET A 95 8.12 2.42 -3.37
CA MET A 95 6.91 2.12 -4.14
C MET A 95 5.76 1.64 -3.25
N ALA A 96 6.04 0.80 -2.25
CA ALA A 96 5.03 0.34 -1.31
C ALA A 96 4.45 1.51 -0.50
N ARG A 97 5.30 2.40 0.01
CA ARG A 97 4.88 3.60 0.76
C ARG A 97 4.02 4.53 -0.08
N ASP A 98 4.40 4.79 -1.32
CA ASP A 98 3.63 5.65 -2.23
C ASP A 98 2.21 5.09 -2.46
N ARG A 99 2.11 3.78 -2.70
CA ARG A 99 0.80 3.12 -2.87
C ARG A 99 -0.02 3.11 -1.59
N LEU A 100 0.60 2.90 -0.43
CA LEU A 100 -0.09 2.99 0.86
C LEU A 100 -0.55 4.43 1.16
N ALA A 101 0.23 5.45 0.77
CA ALA A 101 -0.13 6.85 0.95
C ALA A 101 -1.33 7.26 0.10
N ALA A 102 -1.43 6.73 -1.13
CA ALA A 102 -2.57 6.95 -2.02
C ALA A 102 -3.87 6.26 -1.57
N ALA A 103 -3.78 5.25 -0.70
CA ALA A 103 -4.95 4.60 -0.13
C ALA A 103 -5.56 5.43 1.00
N GLY A 104 -6.88 5.64 0.96
CA GLY A 104 -7.64 6.40 1.95
C GLY A 104 -9.12 5.99 2.00
N ARG A 105 -9.86 6.55 2.96
CA ARG A 105 -11.29 6.25 3.11
C ARG A 105 -12.10 6.79 1.95
N THR A 106 -13.02 5.97 1.43
CA THR A 106 -13.95 6.37 0.36
C THR A 106 -15.41 6.17 0.75
N GLY A 107 -15.69 5.69 1.97
CA GLY A 107 -17.03 5.34 2.42
C GLY A 107 -17.51 3.98 1.92
N GLY A 108 -16.64 3.22 1.24
CA GLY A 108 -16.95 1.90 0.69
C GLY A 108 -16.59 0.74 1.64
N PRO A 109 -17.01 -0.50 1.31
CA PRO A 109 -16.68 -1.69 2.12
C PRO A 109 -15.18 -1.95 2.29
N ALA A 110 -14.36 -1.52 1.32
CA ALA A 110 -12.91 -1.68 1.32
C ALA A 110 -12.21 -0.87 2.41
N ASP A 111 -12.84 0.18 2.96
CA ASP A 111 -12.29 0.99 4.05
C ASP A 111 -11.93 0.15 5.29
N ARG A 112 -12.58 -1.01 5.47
CA ARG A 112 -12.27 -1.96 6.56
C ARG A 112 -10.86 -2.53 6.44
N LEU A 113 -10.31 -2.63 5.24
CA LEU A 113 -8.98 -3.16 4.97
C LEU A 113 -7.87 -2.14 5.22
N LEU A 114 -8.19 -0.84 5.30
CA LEU A 114 -7.19 0.21 5.58
C LEU A 114 -6.46 -0.02 6.91
N VAL A 115 -7.02 -0.82 7.83
CA VAL A 115 -6.35 -1.31 9.04
C VAL A 115 -5.00 -2.01 8.77
N LEU A 116 -4.79 -2.53 7.55
CA LEU A 116 -3.54 -3.16 7.12
C LEU A 116 -2.42 -2.15 6.83
N LYS A 117 -2.76 -0.90 6.48
CA LYS A 117 -1.81 0.16 6.15
C LYS A 117 -0.76 0.40 7.25
N PRO A 118 -1.12 0.63 8.53
CA PRO A 118 -0.13 0.82 9.59
C PRO A 118 0.70 -0.43 9.87
N VAL A 119 0.17 -1.63 9.63
CA VAL A 119 0.95 -2.88 9.77
C VAL A 119 2.04 -2.97 8.70
N ALA A 120 1.71 -2.63 7.45
CA ALA A 120 2.71 -2.56 6.38
C ALA A 120 3.75 -1.47 6.64
N LEU A 121 3.33 -0.27 7.04
CA LEU A 121 4.25 0.83 7.36
C LEU A 121 5.21 0.46 8.49
N ALA A 122 4.71 -0.11 9.59
CA ALA A 122 5.57 -0.54 10.71
C ALA A 122 6.61 -1.58 10.29
N TRP A 123 6.27 -2.46 9.34
CA TRP A 123 7.22 -3.41 8.78
C TRP A 123 8.25 -2.72 7.88
N LEU A 124 7.82 -1.81 7.00
CA LEU A 124 8.72 -1.02 6.13
C LEU A 124 9.70 -0.18 6.95
N ASP A 125 9.25 0.43 8.06
CA ASP A 125 10.12 1.17 8.97
C ASP A 125 11.14 0.27 9.68
N ARG A 126 10.76 -0.99 9.93
CA ARG A 126 11.69 -1.99 10.47
C ARG A 126 12.74 -2.39 9.43
N LEU A 127 12.34 -2.56 8.18
CA LEU A 127 13.26 -2.82 7.06
C LEU A 127 14.25 -1.66 6.88
N GLU A 128 13.77 -0.43 6.91
CA GLU A 128 14.61 0.78 6.82
C GLU A 128 15.62 0.86 7.96
N ARG A 129 15.18 0.62 9.21
CA ARG A 129 16.09 0.55 10.37
C ARG A 129 17.15 -0.56 10.26
N ALA A 130 16.90 -1.59 9.48
CA ALA A 130 17.87 -2.65 9.16
C ALA A 130 18.76 -2.31 7.94
N GLY A 131 18.74 -1.06 7.47
CA GLY A 131 19.50 -0.63 6.29
C GLY A 131 19.03 -1.31 5.01
N PHE A 132 17.72 -1.57 4.91
CA PHE A 132 17.09 -2.28 3.79
C PHE A 132 17.66 -3.67 3.54
N ASP A 133 18.02 -4.40 4.60
CA ASP A 133 18.39 -5.81 4.52
C ASP A 133 17.13 -6.69 4.51
N PRO A 134 16.72 -7.29 3.38
CA PRO A 134 15.52 -8.14 3.33
C PRO A 134 15.73 -9.51 4.00
N PHE A 135 16.95 -9.85 4.41
CA PHE A 135 17.31 -11.11 5.06
C PHE A 135 17.54 -10.95 6.56
N GLY A 136 17.87 -9.73 7.00
CA GLY A 136 18.15 -9.40 8.41
C GLY A 136 16.91 -9.12 9.26
N VAL A 137 15.71 -9.07 8.67
CA VAL A 137 14.47 -8.75 9.37
C VAL A 137 13.55 -9.98 9.45
N PRO A 138 12.98 -10.29 10.62
CA PRO A 138 11.94 -11.32 10.73
C PRO A 138 10.75 -11.04 9.80
N ASP A 139 10.18 -12.11 9.25
CA ASP A 139 9.03 -12.09 8.33
C ASP A 139 7.73 -11.60 9.00
N ARG A 140 7.71 -11.57 10.35
CA ARG A 140 6.54 -11.22 11.16
C ARG A 140 6.87 -10.19 12.24
N LEU A 141 5.89 -9.30 12.47
CA LEU A 141 5.82 -8.49 13.69
C LEU A 141 5.28 -9.34 14.84
N ALA A 142 5.60 -8.96 16.07
CA ALA A 142 5.03 -9.62 17.25
C ALA A 142 3.49 -9.53 17.22
N PRO A 143 2.74 -10.60 17.50
CA PRO A 143 1.27 -10.59 17.41
C PRO A 143 0.60 -9.45 18.20
N ALA A 144 1.12 -9.16 19.39
CA ALA A 144 0.64 -8.04 20.22
C ALA A 144 0.88 -6.68 19.55
N HIS A 145 2.00 -6.49 18.86
CA HIS A 145 2.31 -5.25 18.15
C HIS A 145 1.39 -5.07 16.93
N THR A 146 1.15 -6.13 16.16
CA THR A 146 0.20 -6.12 15.06
C THR A 146 -1.20 -5.76 15.54
N LEU A 147 -1.69 -6.41 16.61
CA LEU A 147 -3.00 -6.13 17.17
C LEU A 147 -3.10 -4.67 17.67
N ALA A 148 -2.07 -4.17 18.35
CA ALA A 148 -2.02 -2.79 18.81
C ALA A 148 -2.12 -1.79 17.63
N LEU A 149 -1.41 -2.03 16.52
CA LEU A 149 -1.50 -1.20 15.32
C LEU A 149 -2.91 -1.24 14.70
N MET A 150 -3.50 -2.43 14.59
CA MET A 150 -4.84 -2.59 14.01
C MET A 150 -5.91 -1.91 14.87
N LEU A 151 -5.82 -2.03 16.20
CA LEU A 151 -6.71 -1.35 17.13
C LEU A 151 -6.52 0.17 17.09
N ALA A 152 -5.27 0.64 17.06
CA ALA A 152 -4.95 2.07 16.98
C ALA A 152 -5.47 2.69 15.68
N ALA A 153 -5.35 1.99 14.54
CA ALA A 153 -5.90 2.45 13.26
C ALA A 153 -7.42 2.62 13.36
N ARG A 154 -8.10 1.66 13.99
CA ARG A 154 -9.56 1.67 14.14
C ARG A 154 -10.05 2.76 15.10
N TRP A 155 -9.29 3.06 16.15
CA TRP A 155 -9.73 3.98 17.21
C TRP A 155 -9.27 5.42 17.02
N PHE A 156 -8.10 5.65 16.43
CA PHE A 156 -7.50 6.98 16.33
C PHE A 156 -7.47 7.53 14.90
N GLY A 157 -7.88 6.75 13.90
CA GLY A 157 -7.79 7.16 12.50
C GLY A 157 -6.36 7.44 12.02
N ARG A 158 -5.33 7.14 12.83
CA ARG A 158 -3.92 7.38 12.49
C ARG A 158 -3.50 6.40 11.39
N GLY A 159 -3.14 6.94 10.23
CA GLY A 159 -2.62 6.17 9.11
C GLY A 159 -3.69 5.51 8.23
N LEU A 160 -4.97 5.91 8.31
CA LEU A 160 -6.02 5.54 7.36
C LEU A 160 -6.13 6.62 6.29
#